data_AF-A0A8H6FAX4-F1
#
_entry.id   AF-A0A8H6FAX4-F1
#
_cell.length_a   1.000
_cell.length_b   1.000
_cell.length_c   1.000
_cell.angle_alpha   90.00
_cell.angle_beta   90.00
_cell.angle_gamma   90.00
#
_symmetry.space_group_name_H-M   'P 1'
#
loop_
_entity.id
_entity.type
_entity.pdbx_description
1 polymer ?
#
loop_
_entity_poly.entity_id
_entity_poly.type
_entity_poly.pdbx_seq_one_letter_code
_entity_poly.pdbx_strand_id
1 'polypeptide(L)'
;MEARARTCMGPFISIGTGIPPIDFFSKKKGNFNNAVTTLQAALRLPSRSVGVHRKRERLSMHDNKERFSYFRFDGGERDGEIALDKWKGHQFTRLTGKDKNPGCMTLEKMYVATAAYLAEPKVQQDLTECARILVRRRQLRMRNGSEWDRYASFSYNDCNVEGCARQRSNKAQDFREHLRKFHQKIADHEMERRVLECRRVHGFYRPNPPDATPSAG
;
A
#
# COMPACT_ATOMS: atom_id res chain seq x y z
N MET A 1 -24.20 23.03 -19.59
CA MET A 1 -22.96 22.78 -18.84
C MET A 1 -23.14 21.52 -18.01
N GLU A 2 -22.63 20.38 -18.47
CA GLU A 2 -22.72 19.12 -17.73
C GLU A 2 -21.72 19.13 -16.57
N ALA A 3 -22.22 18.99 -15.35
CA ALA A 3 -21.39 18.78 -14.18
C ALA A 3 -20.70 17.42 -14.31
N ARG A 4 -19.46 17.41 -14.82
CA ARG A 4 -18.61 16.21 -14.79
C ARG A 4 -18.58 15.69 -13.37
N ALA A 5 -19.11 14.48 -13.17
CA ALA A 5 -19.07 13.79 -11.90
C ALA A 5 -17.62 13.77 -11.42
N ARG A 6 -17.34 14.51 -10.34
CA ARG A 6 -16.01 14.54 -9.73
C ARG A 6 -15.71 13.13 -9.25
N THR A 7 -14.71 12.49 -9.85
CA THR A 7 -14.19 11.21 -9.36
C THR A 7 -13.66 11.44 -7.95
N CYS A 8 -14.44 11.04 -6.95
CA CYS A 8 -14.04 11.10 -5.55
C CYS A 8 -12.92 10.07 -5.33
N MET A 9 -11.68 10.52 -5.45
CA MET A 9 -10.51 9.69 -5.22
C MET A 9 -10.52 9.20 -3.76
N GLY A 10 -10.05 7.96 -3.55
CA GLY A 10 -9.93 7.41 -2.20
C GLY A 10 -8.92 8.16 -1.33
N PRO A 11 -8.92 7.93 -0.01
CA PRO A 11 -7.86 8.47 0.85
C PRO A 11 -6.52 7.93 0.37
N PHE A 12 -5.49 8.77 0.41
CA PHE A 12 -4.10 8.38 0.18
C PHE A 12 -3.37 8.34 1.51
N ILE A 13 -2.79 7.21 1.85
CA ILE A 13 -2.09 7.00 3.13
C ILE A 13 -0.62 6.74 2.80
N SER A 14 0.27 7.54 3.36
CA SER A 14 1.72 7.39 3.20
C SER A 14 2.35 7.09 4.56
N ILE A 15 3.04 5.95 4.65
CA ILE A 15 3.77 5.56 5.85
C ILE A 15 5.27 5.73 5.58
N GLY A 16 5.98 6.41 6.47
CA GLY A 16 7.42 6.64 6.44
C GLY A 16 8.12 5.99 7.64
N THR A 17 9.45 6.03 7.63
CA THR A 17 10.33 5.40 8.64
C THR A 17 11.19 6.43 9.36
N GLY A 18 10.62 7.60 9.62
CA GLY A 18 11.25 8.72 10.29
C GLY A 18 11.71 9.85 9.38
N ILE A 19 11.98 11.00 9.98
CA ILE A 19 12.67 12.13 9.36
C ILE A 19 14.09 12.16 9.93
N PRO A 20 15.13 11.80 9.16
CA PRO A 20 16.49 11.85 9.68
C PRO A 20 16.90 13.31 9.96
N PRO A 21 17.59 13.59 11.07
CA PRO A 21 18.14 14.93 11.32
C PRO A 21 19.16 15.26 10.23
N ILE A 22 19.13 16.51 9.75
CA ILE A 22 20.03 16.96 8.69
C ILE A 22 20.92 18.09 9.18
N ASP A 23 22.11 17.72 9.61
CA ASP A 23 23.18 18.67 9.87
C ASP A 23 24.00 18.88 8.60
N PHE A 24 23.54 19.76 7.72
CA PHE A 24 24.30 20.15 6.51
C PHE A 24 25.57 20.94 6.86
N PHE A 25 25.66 21.52 8.05
CA PHE A 25 26.78 22.36 8.47
C PHE A 25 27.07 22.16 9.95
N SER A 26 27.85 21.14 10.30
CA SER A 26 28.52 21.13 11.60
C SER A 26 29.44 22.35 11.65
N LYS A 27 29.04 23.37 12.41
CA LYS A 27 29.76 24.66 12.55
C LYS A 27 31.15 24.52 13.21
N LYS A 28 31.71 23.31 13.41
CA LYS A 28 32.97 23.11 14.14
C LYS A 28 33.94 22.11 13.48
N LYS A 29 35.08 22.67 13.07
CA LYS A 29 36.45 22.12 12.89
C LYS A 29 36.77 21.20 11.68
N GLY A 30 37.57 21.75 10.75
CA GLY A 30 38.56 21.01 9.94
C GLY A 30 38.16 20.68 8.49
N ASN A 31 38.91 21.19 7.52
CA ASN A 31 38.61 21.15 6.07
C ASN A 31 38.42 19.75 5.44
N PHE A 32 38.98 18.67 5.99
CA PHE A 32 38.93 17.35 5.36
C PHE A 32 37.71 16.50 5.77
N ASN A 33 37.27 16.61 7.02
CA ASN A 33 36.08 15.89 7.50
C ASN A 33 34.78 16.43 6.87
N ASN A 34 34.80 17.70 6.43
CA ASN A 34 33.66 18.33 5.76
C ASN A 34 33.29 17.68 4.41
N ALA A 35 34.26 17.17 3.65
CA ALA A 35 33.97 16.55 2.35
C ALA A 35 33.25 15.19 2.53
N VAL A 36 33.68 14.39 3.51
CA VAL A 36 33.06 13.10 3.82
C VAL A 36 31.66 13.28 4.40
N THR A 37 31.46 14.24 5.30
CA THR A 37 30.12 14.53 5.86
C THR A 37 29.19 15.07 4.79
N THR A 38 29.68 15.92 3.87
CA THR A 38 28.89 16.42 2.74
C THR A 38 28.49 15.30 1.78
N LEU A 39 29.40 14.37 1.48
CA LEU A 39 29.11 13.21 0.64
C LEU A 39 28.09 12.28 1.31
N GLN A 40 28.22 12.00 2.61
CA GLN A 40 27.26 11.20 3.37
C GLN A 40 25.88 11.87 3.44
N ALA A 41 25.83 13.18 3.64
CA ALA A 41 24.58 13.95 3.58
C ALA A 41 23.97 13.90 2.17
N ALA A 42 24.78 14.01 1.12
CA ALA A 42 24.35 13.92 -0.27
C ALA A 42 23.78 12.52 -0.60
N LEU A 43 24.39 11.45 -0.10
CA LEU A 43 23.88 10.07 -0.22
C LEU A 43 22.56 9.84 0.53
N ARG A 44 22.24 10.68 1.52
CA ARG A 44 20.94 10.68 2.22
C ARG A 44 19.89 11.59 1.56
N LEU A 45 20.23 12.35 0.52
CA LEU A 45 19.25 13.16 -0.22
C LEU A 45 18.24 12.31 -1.04
N PRO A 46 18.61 11.19 -1.68
CA PRO A 46 17.65 10.36 -2.43
C PRO A 46 16.57 9.72 -1.56
N SER A 47 16.83 9.48 -0.26
CA SER A 47 15.83 8.97 0.68
C SER A 47 14.84 10.05 1.16
N ARG A 48 14.93 11.28 0.64
CA ARG A 48 14.01 12.38 1.00
C ARG A 48 12.62 12.16 0.44
N SER A 49 11.79 11.51 1.26
CA SER A 49 10.35 11.41 1.03
C SER A 49 9.60 12.75 1.18
N VAL A 50 10.21 13.79 1.77
CA VAL A 50 9.59 15.11 1.99
C VAL A 50 9.16 15.79 0.69
N GLY A 51 9.97 15.69 -0.37
CA GLY A 51 9.62 16.29 -1.67
C GLY A 51 8.37 15.65 -2.28
N VAL A 52 8.29 14.31 -2.21
CA VAL A 52 7.11 13.54 -2.66
C VAL A 52 5.89 13.85 -1.79
N HIS A 53 6.08 13.95 -0.47
CA HIS A 53 5.03 14.31 0.48
C HIS A 53 4.43 15.68 0.18
N ARG A 54 5.25 16.73 0.06
CA ARG A 54 4.78 18.09 -0.29
C ARG A 54 4.09 18.12 -1.65
N LYS A 55 4.60 17.36 -2.63
CA LYS A 55 3.94 17.25 -3.94
C LYS A 55 2.56 16.59 -3.80
N ARG A 56 2.43 15.54 -2.98
CA ARG A 56 1.14 14.87 -2.73
C ARG A 56 0.15 15.73 -1.95
N GLU A 57 0.62 16.46 -0.96
CA GLU A 57 -0.17 17.43 -0.19
C GLU A 57 -0.70 18.57 -1.07
N ARG A 58 0.13 19.10 -1.99
CA ARG A 58 -0.37 20.07 -2.98
C ARG A 58 -1.41 19.46 -3.90
N LEU A 59 -1.24 18.19 -4.31
CA LEU A 59 -2.18 17.50 -5.19
C LEU A 59 -3.50 17.15 -4.48
N SER A 60 -3.48 16.97 -3.15
CA SER A 60 -4.70 16.77 -2.36
C SER A 60 -5.55 18.04 -2.28
N MET A 61 -5.00 19.21 -2.63
CA MET A 61 -5.70 20.48 -2.67
C MET A 61 -5.85 20.98 -4.12
N HIS A 62 -6.99 21.59 -4.44
CA HIS A 62 -7.19 22.32 -5.69
C HIS A 62 -8.18 23.45 -5.45
N ASP A 63 -7.80 24.68 -5.78
CA ASP A 63 -8.57 25.89 -5.51
C ASP A 63 -9.03 26.00 -4.04
N ASN A 64 -8.11 25.71 -3.10
CA ASN A 64 -8.37 25.65 -1.65
C ASN A 64 -9.44 24.63 -1.23
N LYS A 65 -9.78 23.67 -2.10
CA LYS A 65 -10.70 22.57 -1.79
C LYS A 65 -9.96 21.25 -1.78
N GLU A 66 -10.24 20.43 -0.77
CA GLU A 66 -9.71 19.07 -0.67
C GLU A 66 -10.27 18.22 -1.82
N ARG A 67 -9.38 17.67 -2.65
CA ARG A 67 -9.70 16.70 -3.72
C ARG A 67 -9.79 15.28 -3.19
N PHE A 68 -8.93 14.96 -2.23
CA PHE A 68 -8.86 13.66 -1.55
C PHE A 68 -8.12 13.82 -0.23
N SER A 69 -8.47 13.00 0.74
CA SER A 69 -7.80 13.00 2.03
C SER A 69 -6.42 12.39 1.94
N TYR A 70 -5.43 13.12 2.42
CA TYR A 70 -4.04 12.70 2.44
C TYR A 70 -3.53 12.61 3.86
N PHE A 71 -3.14 11.40 4.27
CA PHE A 71 -2.57 11.13 5.59
C PHE A 71 -1.10 10.75 5.45
N ARG A 72 -0.24 11.37 6.25
CA ARG A 72 1.18 11.07 6.32
C ARG A 72 1.54 10.65 7.74
N PHE A 73 1.97 9.40 7.89
CA PHE A 73 2.46 8.84 9.15
C PHE A 73 3.93 8.52 8.99
N ASP A 74 4.82 9.38 9.47
CA ASP A 74 6.25 9.23 9.24
C ASP A 74 7.04 8.71 10.44
N GLY A 75 6.43 8.42 11.58
CA GLY A 75 7.16 7.92 12.77
C GLY A 75 7.90 9.02 13.56
N GLY A 76 7.81 10.28 13.11
CA GLY A 76 8.44 11.42 13.76
C GLY A 76 9.96 11.48 13.63
N GLU A 77 10.57 12.40 14.38
CA GLU A 77 12.02 12.63 14.35
C GLU A 77 12.81 11.48 14.98
N ARG A 78 12.28 10.90 16.08
CA ARG A 78 12.94 9.83 16.84
C ARG A 78 13.19 8.57 16.00
N ASP A 79 12.23 8.16 15.18
CA ASP A 79 12.42 7.01 14.27
C ASP A 79 13.49 7.31 13.21
N GLY A 80 13.61 8.58 12.79
CA GLY A 80 14.57 9.01 11.77
C GLY A 80 16.03 8.99 12.23
N GLU A 81 16.27 9.01 13.54
CA GLU A 81 17.60 8.90 14.14
C GLU A 81 18.11 7.46 14.21
N ILE A 82 17.23 6.47 14.04
CA ILE A 82 17.58 5.06 14.18
C ILE A 82 18.28 4.58 12.91
N ALA A 83 19.58 4.34 13.02
CA ALA A 83 20.38 3.83 11.91
C ALA A 83 20.00 2.37 11.55
N LEU A 84 19.55 2.17 10.31
CA LEU A 84 19.10 0.87 9.77
C LEU A 84 20.26 -0.09 9.43
N ASP A 85 21.49 0.42 9.35
CA ASP A 85 22.70 -0.35 9.04
C ASP A 85 23.14 -1.31 10.15
N LYS A 86 22.65 -1.12 11.38
CA LYS A 86 22.95 -1.95 12.55
C LYS A 86 22.32 -3.35 12.53
N TRP A 87 21.67 -3.75 11.44
CA TRP A 87 21.00 -5.05 11.32
C TRP A 87 21.91 -6.14 10.79
N LYS A 88 22.99 -5.78 10.08
CA LYS A 88 24.02 -6.74 9.70
C LYS A 88 24.92 -6.93 10.92
N GLY A 89 24.88 -8.10 11.53
CA GLY A 89 25.93 -8.50 12.49
C GLY A 89 27.27 -8.18 11.85
N HIS A 90 28.02 -7.26 12.46
CA HIS A 90 29.27 -6.78 11.87
C HIS A 90 30.16 -7.98 11.56
N GLN A 91 30.94 -7.96 10.47
CA GLN A 91 31.95 -8.99 10.23
C GLN A 91 32.89 -9.16 11.45
N PHE A 92 33.09 -8.09 12.21
CA PHE A 92 33.78 -8.10 13.51
C PHE A 92 33.04 -8.87 14.60
N THR A 93 31.70 -8.88 14.60
CA THR A 93 30.88 -9.70 15.49
C THR A 93 31.09 -11.19 15.22
N ARG A 94 31.24 -11.60 13.95
CA ARG A 94 31.60 -12.99 13.60
C ARG A 94 32.98 -13.39 14.13
N LEU A 95 33.93 -12.45 14.17
CA LEU A 95 35.29 -12.67 14.67
C LEU A 95 35.38 -12.69 16.21
N THR A 96 34.59 -11.88 16.90
CA THR A 96 34.71 -11.68 18.36
C THR A 96 33.61 -12.37 19.17
N GLY A 97 32.56 -12.88 18.52
CA GLY A 97 31.42 -13.53 19.17
C GLY A 97 30.56 -12.62 20.06
N LYS A 98 30.86 -11.32 20.15
CA LYS A 98 30.16 -10.36 21.00
C LYS A 98 29.60 -9.21 20.17
N ASP A 99 28.30 -9.22 19.92
CA ASP A 99 27.63 -8.07 19.31
C ASP A 99 27.35 -7.03 20.38
N LYS A 100 28.01 -5.87 20.29
CA LYS A 100 27.78 -4.76 21.23
C LYS A 100 26.40 -4.11 21.05
N ASN A 101 25.74 -4.34 19.91
CA ASN A 101 24.38 -3.87 19.63
C ASN A 101 23.62 -4.98 18.87
N PRO A 102 23.06 -5.97 19.57
CA PRO A 102 22.23 -6.96 18.91
C PRO A 102 21.02 -6.27 18.26
N GLY A 103 20.58 -6.77 17.11
CA GLY A 103 19.45 -6.19 16.37
C GLY A 103 18.18 -6.01 17.22
N CYS A 104 18.01 -6.79 18.29
CA CYS A 104 16.93 -6.63 19.26
C CYS A 104 16.91 -5.24 19.92
N MET A 105 18.06 -4.63 20.23
CA MET A 105 18.10 -3.27 20.79
C MET A 105 17.66 -2.22 19.78
N THR A 106 17.93 -2.43 18.50
CA THR A 106 17.46 -1.53 17.44
C THR A 106 15.94 -1.62 17.28
N LEU A 107 15.39 -2.84 17.32
CA LEU A 107 13.94 -3.05 17.30
C LEU A 107 13.26 -2.45 18.53
N GLU A 108 13.85 -2.58 19.70
CA GLU A 108 13.35 -1.96 20.93
C GLU A 108 13.32 -0.43 20.82
N LYS A 109 14.38 0.17 20.27
CA LYS A 109 14.42 1.62 20.00
C LYS A 109 13.34 2.06 19.02
N MET A 110 13.12 1.31 17.94
CA MET A 110 12.03 1.59 16.99
C MET A 110 10.68 1.49 17.68
N TYR A 111 10.45 0.45 18.50
CA TYR A 111 9.21 0.29 19.24
C TYR A 111 8.94 1.48 20.16
N VAL A 112 9.93 1.92 20.94
CA VAL A 112 9.80 3.06 21.86
C VAL A 112 9.57 4.37 21.09
N ALA A 113 10.30 4.59 19.99
CA ALA A 113 10.16 5.79 19.16
C ALA A 113 8.79 5.84 18.46
N THR A 114 8.36 4.76 17.82
CA THR A 114 7.02 4.64 17.23
C THR A 114 5.93 4.79 18.29
N ALA A 115 6.07 4.20 19.49
CA ALA A 115 5.09 4.35 20.56
C ALA A 115 4.95 5.81 21.02
N ALA A 116 6.06 6.53 21.13
CA ALA A 116 6.06 7.95 21.44
C ALA A 116 5.38 8.78 20.34
N TYR A 117 5.67 8.52 19.07
CA TYR A 117 5.02 9.17 17.93
C TYR A 117 3.51 8.92 17.92
N LEU A 118 3.09 7.67 18.14
CA LEU A 118 1.69 7.32 18.22
C LEU A 118 0.99 7.97 19.42
N ALA A 119 1.70 8.30 20.49
CA ALA A 119 1.11 8.99 21.65
C ALA A 119 0.79 10.47 21.38
N GLU A 120 1.27 11.06 20.27
CA GLU A 120 1.00 12.46 19.95
C GLU A 120 -0.49 12.69 19.64
N PRO A 121 -1.14 13.69 20.27
CA PRO A 121 -2.59 13.92 20.10
C PRO A 121 -3.00 14.16 18.64
N LYS A 122 -2.16 14.86 17.87
CA LYS A 122 -2.39 15.11 16.45
C LYS A 122 -2.38 13.81 15.64
N VAL A 123 -1.41 12.93 15.90
CA VAL A 123 -1.29 11.63 15.22
C VAL A 123 -2.49 10.75 15.54
N GLN A 124 -2.94 10.73 16.80
CA GLN A 124 -4.16 10.02 17.21
C GLN A 124 -5.42 10.54 16.50
N GLN A 125 -5.55 11.86 16.37
CA GLN A 125 -6.65 12.49 15.64
C GLN A 125 -6.63 12.09 14.16
N ASP A 126 -5.47 12.16 13.51
CA ASP A 126 -5.30 11.80 12.10
C ASP A 126 -5.57 10.30 11.86
N LEU A 127 -5.12 9.42 12.76
CA LEU A 127 -5.42 7.98 12.72
C LEU A 127 -6.91 7.70 12.86
N THR A 128 -7.57 8.39 13.80
CA THR A 128 -9.02 8.25 14.02
C THR A 128 -9.81 8.67 12.79
N GLU A 129 -9.47 9.82 12.21
CA GLU A 129 -10.12 10.31 11.00
C GLU A 129 -9.86 9.40 9.81
N CYS A 130 -8.62 8.93 9.63
CA CYS A 130 -8.26 7.97 8.61
C CYS A 130 -9.09 6.68 8.74
N ALA A 131 -9.16 6.12 9.95
CA ALA A 131 -9.96 4.93 10.25
C ALA A 131 -11.44 5.14 9.93
N ARG A 132 -12.01 6.28 10.34
CA ARG A 132 -13.39 6.66 10.05
C ARG A 132 -13.69 6.67 8.55
N ILE A 133 -12.81 7.27 7.74
CA ILE A 133 -12.95 7.29 6.28
C ILE A 133 -12.86 5.87 5.71
N LEU A 134 -11.89 5.07 6.16
CA LEU A 134 -11.72 3.69 5.68
C LEU A 134 -12.95 2.82 5.99
N VAL A 135 -13.49 2.91 7.21
CA VAL A 135 -14.70 2.20 7.63
C VAL A 135 -15.91 2.65 6.82
N ARG A 136 -16.13 3.96 6.69
CA ARG A 136 -17.24 4.50 5.88
C ARG A 136 -17.16 3.99 4.44
N ARG A 137 -15.97 4.00 3.83
CA ARG A 137 -15.79 3.47 2.47
C ARG A 137 -16.01 1.97 2.41
N ARG A 138 -15.57 1.20 3.40
CA ARG A 138 -15.88 -0.24 3.51
C ARG A 138 -17.39 -0.49 3.56
N GLN A 139 -18.13 0.26 4.37
CA GLN A 139 -19.59 0.15 4.46
C GLN A 139 -20.27 0.48 3.13
N LEU A 140 -19.85 1.55 2.45
CA LEU A 140 -20.36 1.89 1.11
C LEU A 140 -20.10 0.77 0.10
N ARG A 141 -18.92 0.15 0.15
CA ARG A 141 -18.59 -1.01 -0.69
C ARG A 141 -19.44 -2.23 -0.38
N MET A 142 -19.73 -2.48 0.89
CA MET A 142 -20.59 -3.59 1.31
C MET A 142 -22.05 -3.41 0.87
N ARG A 143 -22.56 -2.18 0.81
CA ARG A 143 -23.92 -1.91 0.29
C ARG A 143 -24.07 -2.33 -1.17
N ASN A 144 -23.00 -2.25 -1.96
CA ASN A 144 -22.96 -2.73 -3.33
C ASN A 144 -22.03 -3.94 -3.46
N GLY A 145 -22.27 -4.96 -2.64
CA GLY A 145 -21.38 -6.11 -2.46
C GLY A 145 -21.02 -6.83 -3.76
N SER A 146 -21.93 -6.89 -4.74
CA SER A 146 -21.69 -7.53 -6.04
C SER A 146 -20.66 -6.77 -6.90
N GLU A 147 -20.67 -5.44 -6.89
CA GLU A 147 -19.67 -4.62 -7.59
C GLU A 147 -18.32 -4.66 -6.88
N TRP A 148 -18.33 -4.66 -5.54
CA TRP A 148 -17.09 -4.73 -4.78
C TRP A 148 -16.43 -6.10 -4.88
N ASP A 149 -17.20 -7.19 -4.82
CA ASP A 149 -16.67 -8.55 -4.98
C ASP A 149 -15.90 -8.64 -6.29
N ARG A 150 -16.48 -8.15 -7.40
CA ARG A 150 -15.79 -8.05 -8.71
C ARG A 150 -14.46 -7.29 -8.63
N TYR A 151 -14.45 -6.11 -8.00
CA TYR A 151 -13.24 -5.29 -7.90
C TYR A 151 -12.17 -5.97 -7.03
N ALA A 152 -12.57 -6.55 -5.90
CA ALA A 152 -11.65 -7.12 -4.92
C ALA A 152 -11.09 -8.48 -5.34
N SER A 153 -11.91 -9.34 -5.95
CA SER A 153 -11.50 -10.68 -6.34
C SER A 153 -10.95 -10.75 -7.75
N PHE A 154 -11.11 -9.69 -8.54
CA PHE A 154 -10.77 -9.66 -9.97
C PHE A 154 -11.22 -10.95 -10.68
N SER A 155 -12.44 -11.38 -10.37
CA SER A 155 -12.98 -12.67 -10.83
C SER A 155 -14.14 -12.49 -11.79
N TYR A 156 -14.32 -13.48 -12.64
CA TYR A 156 -15.48 -13.67 -13.49
C TYR A 156 -16.05 -15.07 -13.26
N ASN A 157 -17.28 -15.30 -13.69
CA ASN A 157 -17.87 -16.63 -13.74
C ASN A 157 -17.82 -17.14 -15.18
N ASP A 158 -17.39 -18.39 -15.34
CA ASP A 158 -17.34 -19.07 -16.62
C ASP A 158 -18.10 -20.38 -16.52
N CYS A 159 -19.14 -20.53 -17.34
CA CYS A 159 -20.03 -21.69 -17.28
C CYS A 159 -19.26 -22.95 -17.70
N ASN A 160 -19.25 -23.95 -16.83
CA ASN A 160 -18.57 -25.23 -17.08
C ASN A 160 -19.51 -26.35 -17.56
N VAL A 161 -20.79 -26.05 -17.83
CA VAL A 161 -21.74 -27.03 -18.34
C VAL A 161 -21.41 -27.34 -19.80
N GLU A 162 -21.27 -28.63 -20.11
CA GLU A 162 -20.97 -29.11 -21.45
C GLU A 162 -22.04 -28.66 -22.47
N GLY A 163 -21.62 -28.23 -23.65
CA GLY A 163 -22.51 -27.70 -24.69
C GLY A 163 -23.06 -26.30 -24.43
N CYS A 164 -22.77 -25.69 -23.28
CA CYS A 164 -23.11 -24.28 -23.05
C CYS A 164 -22.16 -23.38 -23.85
N ALA A 165 -22.72 -22.54 -24.74
CA ALA A 165 -21.95 -21.44 -25.33
C ALA A 165 -21.41 -20.59 -24.19
N ARG A 166 -20.08 -20.64 -23.97
CA ARG A 166 -19.42 -20.14 -22.75
C ARG A 166 -19.77 -18.68 -22.50
N GLN A 167 -20.73 -18.45 -21.61
CA GLN A 167 -21.10 -17.10 -21.20
C GLN A 167 -20.22 -16.70 -20.04
N ARG A 168 -19.21 -15.88 -20.33
CA ARG A 168 -18.41 -15.22 -19.31
C ARG A 168 -19.20 -14.05 -18.75
N SER A 169 -19.50 -14.09 -17.45
CA SER A 169 -20.16 -13.00 -16.75
C SER A 169 -19.26 -12.42 -15.67
N ASN A 170 -19.13 -11.10 -15.65
CA ASN A 170 -18.35 -10.40 -14.63
C ASN A 170 -19.14 -10.11 -13.35
N LYS A 171 -20.45 -10.36 -13.36
CA LYS A 171 -21.35 -10.20 -12.21
C LYS A 171 -21.96 -11.56 -11.89
N ALA A 172 -21.96 -11.91 -10.60
CA ALA A 172 -22.60 -13.12 -10.12
C ALA A 172 -24.10 -13.16 -10.44
N GLN A 173 -24.79 -12.01 -10.40
CA GLN A 173 -26.21 -11.91 -10.74
C GLN A 173 -26.48 -12.28 -12.20
N ASP A 174 -25.77 -11.68 -13.15
CA ASP A 174 -25.88 -12.02 -14.57
C ASP A 174 -25.59 -13.51 -14.82
N PHE A 175 -24.66 -14.09 -14.04
CA PHE A 175 -24.36 -15.52 -14.10
C PHE A 175 -25.50 -16.39 -13.53
N ARG A 176 -26.15 -15.99 -12.43
CA ARG A 176 -27.35 -16.67 -11.91
C ARG A 176 -28.49 -16.63 -12.91
N GLU A 177 -28.71 -15.50 -13.57
CA GLU A 177 -29.72 -15.36 -14.62
C GLU A 177 -29.40 -16.27 -15.82
N HIS A 178 -28.12 -16.37 -16.21
CA HIS A 178 -27.67 -17.36 -17.19
C HIS A 178 -28.01 -18.80 -16.75
N LEU A 179 -27.68 -19.19 -15.51
CA LEU A 179 -27.99 -20.52 -14.97
C LEU A 179 -29.50 -20.79 -14.99
N ARG A 180 -30.34 -19.85 -14.56
CA ARG A 180 -31.80 -20.02 -14.59
C ARG A 180 -32.35 -20.18 -16.00
N LYS A 181 -31.87 -19.38 -16.94
CA LYS A 181 -32.39 -19.34 -18.31
C LYS A 181 -32.00 -20.57 -19.13
N PHE A 182 -30.75 -21.03 -19.00
CA PHE A 182 -30.19 -22.07 -19.87
C PHE A 182 -29.97 -23.42 -19.17
N HIS A 183 -29.99 -23.46 -17.83
CA HIS A 183 -29.72 -24.64 -17.02
C HIS A 183 -30.85 -24.92 -16.02
N GLN A 184 -32.09 -25.04 -16.53
CA GLN A 184 -33.35 -25.13 -15.75
C GLN A 184 -33.39 -26.29 -14.71
N LYS A 185 -32.47 -27.26 -14.80
CA LYS A 185 -32.38 -28.39 -13.87
C LYS A 185 -31.65 -28.06 -12.56
N ILE A 186 -31.03 -26.88 -12.45
CA ILE A 186 -30.30 -26.48 -11.24
C ILE A 186 -31.30 -25.94 -10.21
N ALA A 187 -31.43 -26.61 -9.07
CA ALA A 187 -32.27 -26.14 -7.97
C ALA A 187 -31.70 -24.85 -7.33
N ASP A 188 -32.56 -23.98 -6.81
CA ASP A 188 -32.15 -22.70 -6.23
C ASP A 188 -31.11 -22.84 -5.11
N HIS A 189 -31.22 -23.89 -4.28
CA HIS A 189 -30.26 -24.15 -3.20
C HIS A 189 -28.87 -24.57 -3.72
N GLU A 190 -28.76 -25.10 -4.94
CA GLU A 190 -27.48 -25.46 -5.56
C GLU A 190 -26.86 -24.30 -6.35
N MET A 191 -27.60 -23.22 -6.56
CA MET A 191 -27.21 -22.12 -7.44
C MET A 191 -25.94 -21.42 -6.93
N GLU A 192 -25.87 -21.12 -5.64
CA GLU A 192 -24.69 -20.47 -5.06
C GLU A 192 -23.44 -21.36 -5.13
N ARG A 193 -23.60 -22.68 -4.93
CA ARG A 193 -22.51 -23.64 -5.10
C ARG A 193 -21.97 -23.59 -6.53
N ARG A 194 -22.87 -23.60 -7.53
CA ARG A 194 -22.48 -23.53 -8.95
C ARG A 194 -21.83 -22.20 -9.33
N VAL A 195 -22.31 -21.08 -8.80
CA VAL A 195 -21.67 -19.77 -8.97
C VAL A 195 -20.23 -19.80 -8.45
N LEU A 196 -19.99 -20.39 -7.28
CA LEU A 196 -18.66 -20.51 -6.69
C LEU A 196 -17.74 -21.45 -7.49
N GLU A 197 -18.22 -22.63 -7.90
CA GLU A 197 -17.45 -23.59 -8.71
C GLU A 197 -17.04 -23.03 -10.08
N CYS A 198 -17.91 -22.21 -10.68
CA CYS A 198 -17.67 -21.55 -11.96
C CYS A 198 -16.88 -20.25 -11.82
N ARG A 199 -16.56 -19.81 -10.59
CA ARG A 199 -15.77 -18.60 -10.36
C ARG A 199 -14.33 -18.86 -10.81
N ARG A 200 -13.81 -17.93 -11.60
CA ARG A 200 -12.43 -17.89 -12.08
C ARG A 200 -11.84 -16.55 -11.69
N VAL A 201 -10.68 -16.57 -11.06
CA VAL A 201 -9.89 -15.36 -10.85
C VAL A 201 -9.14 -15.13 -12.15
N HIS A 202 -9.16 -13.90 -12.68
CA HIS A 202 -8.22 -13.56 -13.75
C HIS A 202 -6.83 -13.93 -13.25
N GLY A 203 -6.10 -14.77 -13.99
CA GLY A 203 -4.71 -15.06 -13.64
C GLY A 203 -4.05 -13.72 -13.35
N PHE A 204 -3.60 -13.52 -12.10
CA PHE A 204 -2.82 -12.34 -11.75
C PHE A 204 -1.80 -12.16 -12.85
N TYR A 205 -1.61 -10.92 -13.33
CA TYR A 205 -0.53 -10.60 -14.25
C TYR A 205 0.73 -11.27 -13.72
N ARG A 206 1.11 -12.41 -14.31
CA ARG A 206 2.41 -13.00 -14.08
C ARG A 206 3.29 -12.03 -14.84
N PRO A 207 4.15 -11.24 -14.17
CA PRO A 207 5.17 -10.52 -14.92
C PRO A 207 5.83 -11.54 -15.85
N ASN A 208 5.98 -11.17 -17.13
CA ASN A 208 6.63 -12.05 -18.10
C ASN A 208 7.90 -12.59 -17.43
N PRO A 209 8.14 -13.92 -17.44
CA PRO A 209 9.42 -14.44 -16.99
C PRO A 209 10.50 -13.66 -17.77
N PRO A 210 11.59 -13.23 -17.09
CA PRO A 210 12.61 -12.38 -17.69
C PRO A 210 13.25 -12.97 -18.97
N ASP A 211 13.01 -14.27 -19.23
CA ASP A 211 13.54 -15.02 -20.36
C ASP A 211 12.54 -15.25 -21.51
N ALA A 212 11.39 -14.57 -21.52
CA ALA A 212 10.50 -14.59 -22.68
C ALA A 212 11.13 -13.81 -23.83
N THR A 213 12.05 -14.45 -24.55
CA THR A 213 12.61 -13.93 -25.79
C THR A 213 11.48 -13.68 -26.78
N PRO A 214 11.40 -12.49 -27.40
CA PRO A 214 10.44 -12.26 -28.45
C PRO A 214 10.74 -13.25 -29.58
N SER A 215 9.79 -14.14 -29.86
CA SER A 215 9.84 -14.98 -31.05
C SER A 215 9.89 -14.05 -32.26
N ALA A 216 11.02 -14.05 -32.97
CA ALA A 216 11.18 -13.33 -34.22
C ALA A 216 10.18 -13.90 -35.24
N GLY A 217 9.25 -13.06 -35.66
CA GLY A 217 8.39 -13.24 -36.82
C GLY A 217 8.59 -12.07 -37.77
#